data_AF-A0A969Z3M1-F1
#
_entry.id   AF-A0A969Z3M1-F1
#
_cell.length_a   1.000
_cell.length_b   1.000
_cell.length_c   1.000
_cell.angle_alpha   90.00
_cell.angle_beta   90.00
_cell.angle_gamma   90.00
#
_symmetry.space_group_name_H-M   'P 1'
#
loop_
_entity.id
_entity.type
_entity.pdbx_description
1 polymer ?
#
loop_
_entity_poly.entity_id
_entity_poly.type
_entity_poly.pdbx_seq_one_letter_code
_entity_poly.pdbx_strand_id
1 'polypeptide(L)'
;MKIYFVFGLLVSLLLVLFLIKILITLLRVNWNHNNQKWYSYLFPVIIAIVIAWSTVTQLYPRLMDLVQLANGHYNLTEAVLTPNDIKGNHIVINDTRYYHSPLGYDWPIGDKLQIMSSPNMNYVIRFTAVKEASPDDANHP
;
A
#
# COMPACT_ATOMS: atom_id res chain seq x y z
N MET A 1 4.56 -0.84 12.02
CA MET A 1 5.63 0.18 11.85
C MET A 1 5.42 0.93 10.53
N LYS A 2 5.26 2.27 10.58
CA LYS A 2 4.96 3.13 9.41
C LYS A 2 6.02 3.07 8.27
N ILE A 3 7.18 2.46 8.52
CA ILE A 3 8.32 2.34 7.60
C ILE A 3 7.96 1.59 6.32
N TYR A 4 7.21 0.49 6.40
CA TYR A 4 6.86 -0.31 5.21
C TYR A 4 5.97 0.49 4.25
N PHE A 5 5.02 1.24 4.80
CA PHE A 5 4.19 2.18 4.05
C PHE A 5 5.03 3.28 3.39
N VAL A 6 5.94 3.92 4.13
CA VAL A 6 6.83 4.97 3.61
C VAL A 6 7.73 4.43 2.50
N PHE A 7 8.25 3.22 2.65
CA PHE A 7 9.05 2.56 1.62
C PHE A 7 8.24 2.32 0.35
N GLY A 8 7.01 1.80 0.47
CA GLY A 8 6.09 1.65 -0.66
C GLY A 8 5.83 2.98 -1.37
N LEU A 9 5.56 4.04 -0.61
CA LEU A 9 5.35 5.40 -1.14
C LEU A 9 6.57 5.90 -1.92
N LEU A 10 7.77 5.78 -1.35
CA LEU A 10 9.02 6.18 -1.99
C LEU A 10 9.26 5.42 -3.30
N VAL A 11 9.05 4.10 -3.31
CA VAL A 11 9.22 3.28 -4.52
C VAL A 11 8.25 3.71 -5.62
N SER A 12 6.96 3.95 -5.30
CA SER A 12 6.01 4.47 -6.30
C SER A 12 6.39 5.86 -6.81
N LEU A 13 6.87 6.75 -5.93
CA LEU A 13 7.28 8.08 -6.33
C LEU A 13 8.49 8.02 -7.27
N LEU A 14 9.50 7.21 -6.93
CA LEU A 14 10.68 7.01 -7.76
C LEU A 14 10.33 6.40 -9.13
N LEU A 15 9.39 5.45 -9.17
CA LEU A 15 8.91 4.86 -10.42
C LEU A 15 8.27 5.93 -11.32
N VAL A 16 7.38 6.77 -10.79
CA VAL A 16 6.72 7.84 -11.55
C VAL A 16 7.74 8.86 -12.04
N LEU A 17 8.69 9.29 -11.19
CA LEU A 17 9.77 10.22 -11.59
C LEU A 17 10.65 9.63 -12.69
N PHE A 18 10.98 8.33 -12.60
CA PHE A 18 11.74 7.64 -13.63
C PHE A 18 10.99 7.60 -14.97
N LEU A 19 9.69 7.29 -14.95
CA LEU A 19 8.85 7.32 -16.15
C LEU A 19 8.74 8.74 -16.75
N ILE A 20 8.62 9.77 -15.94
CA ILE A 20 8.62 11.17 -16.40
C ILE A 20 9.96 11.51 -17.07
N LYS A 21 11.09 11.07 -16.51
CA LYS A 21 12.41 11.27 -17.12
C LYS A 21 12.50 10.60 -18.50
N ILE A 22 11.96 9.39 -18.63
CA ILE A 22 11.86 8.69 -19.92
C ILE A 22 10.99 9.48 -20.89
N LEU A 23 9.81 9.95 -20.43
CA LEU A 23 8.89 10.73 -21.25
C LEU A 23 9.57 12.00 -21.81
N ILE A 24 10.25 12.77 -20.96
CA ILE A 24 10.99 13.97 -21.37
C ILE A 24 12.06 13.64 -22.41
N THR A 25 12.77 12.52 -22.22
CA THR A 25 13.81 12.07 -23.15
C THR A 25 13.20 11.72 -24.52
N LEU A 26 12.10 10.97 -24.54
CA LEU A 26 11.39 10.61 -25.77
C LEU A 26 10.79 11.84 -26.46
N LEU A 27 10.24 12.79 -25.69
CA LEU A 27 9.70 14.04 -26.22
C LEU A 27 10.80 14.87 -26.89
N ARG A 28 11.99 14.94 -26.29
CA ARG A 28 13.14 15.64 -26.86
C ARG A 28 13.61 15.01 -28.17
N VAL A 29 13.68 13.69 -28.24
CA VAL A 29 14.02 12.97 -29.48
C VAL A 29 12.98 13.24 -30.57
N ASN A 30 11.70 13.22 -30.21
CA ASN A 30 10.61 13.49 -31.13
C ASN A 30 10.65 14.95 -31.64
N TRP A 31 10.85 15.91 -30.74
CA TRP A 31 10.98 17.33 -31.07
C TRP A 31 12.14 17.63 -32.03
N ASN A 32 13.27 16.95 -31.84
CA ASN A 32 14.43 17.09 -32.72
C ASN A 32 14.26 16.43 -34.08
N HIS A 33 13.07 15.89 -34.39
CA HIS A 33 12.76 15.13 -35.62
C HIS A 33 13.75 13.99 -35.88
N ASN A 34 14.50 13.56 -34.85
CA ASN A 34 15.50 12.50 -34.94
C ASN A 34 14.85 11.10 -34.91
N ASN A 35 13.51 11.06 -34.87
CA ASN A 35 12.72 9.84 -34.96
C ASN A 35 12.65 9.37 -36.42
N GLN A 36 13.44 8.35 -36.75
CA GLN A 36 13.46 7.74 -38.08
C GLN A 36 12.25 6.82 -38.37
N LYS A 37 11.46 6.45 -37.35
CA LYS A 37 10.40 5.44 -37.48
C LYS A 37 9.06 5.98 -36.98
N TRP A 38 7.99 5.76 -37.75
CA TRP A 38 6.65 6.29 -37.50
C TRP A 38 6.06 5.86 -36.14
N TYR A 39 6.32 4.64 -35.70
CA TYR A 39 5.81 4.14 -34.41
C TYR A 39 6.50 4.78 -33.20
N SER A 40 7.72 5.31 -33.37
CA SER A 40 8.50 5.98 -32.32
C SER A 40 7.86 7.31 -31.88
N TYR A 41 6.97 7.87 -32.72
CA TYR A 41 6.18 9.06 -32.40
C TYR A 41 5.06 8.78 -31.39
N LEU A 42 4.58 7.53 -31.29
CA LEU A 42 3.50 7.14 -30.38
C LEU A 42 3.99 6.76 -28.97
N PHE A 43 5.27 6.41 -28.84
CA PHE A 43 5.88 6.02 -27.56
C PHE A 43 5.68 7.02 -26.42
N PRO A 44 5.84 8.35 -26.61
CA PRO A 44 5.55 9.34 -25.57
C PRO A 44 4.11 9.24 -25.04
N VAL A 45 3.14 8.98 -25.91
CA VAL A 45 1.73 8.82 -25.53
C VAL A 45 1.54 7.58 -24.67
N ILE A 46 2.14 6.45 -25.07
CA ILE A 46 2.08 5.20 -24.30
C ILE A 46 2.69 5.41 -22.91
N ILE A 47 3.86 6.05 -22.82
CA ILE A 47 4.49 6.33 -21.53
C ILE A 47 3.63 7.27 -20.67
N ALA A 48 3.00 8.29 -21.26
CA ALA A 48 2.08 9.17 -20.55
C ALA A 48 0.88 8.40 -19.96
N ILE A 49 0.32 7.45 -20.71
CA ILE A 49 -0.75 6.57 -20.23
C ILE A 49 -0.26 5.70 -19.05
N VAL A 50 0.94 5.13 -19.15
CA VAL A 50 1.53 4.32 -18.06
C VAL A 50 1.79 5.17 -16.80
N ILE A 51 2.24 6.42 -16.96
CA ILE A 51 2.40 7.37 -15.85
C ILE A 51 1.05 7.65 -15.19
N ALA A 52 0.02 7.98 -15.99
CA ALA A 52 -1.31 8.27 -15.47
C ALA A 52 -1.88 7.06 -14.71
N TRP A 53 -1.80 5.87 -15.30
CA TRP A 53 -2.21 4.62 -14.68
C TRP A 53 -1.49 4.35 -13.35
N SER A 54 -0.15 4.44 -13.34
CA SER A 54 0.65 4.20 -12.14
C SER A 54 0.39 5.25 -11.06
N THR A 55 0.13 6.49 -11.46
CA THR A 55 -0.20 7.57 -10.53
C THR A 55 -1.54 7.32 -9.85
N VAL A 56 -2.58 7.00 -10.62
CA VAL A 56 -3.93 6.79 -10.09
C VAL A 56 -4.02 5.51 -9.25
N THR A 57 -3.34 4.44 -9.66
CA THR A 57 -3.45 3.13 -8.98
C THR A 57 -2.49 2.95 -7.81
N GLN A 58 -1.38 3.70 -7.75
CA GLN A 58 -0.36 3.50 -6.71
C GLN A 58 0.01 4.78 -5.97
N LEU A 59 0.43 5.83 -6.68
CA LEU A 59 1.01 7.00 -6.03
C LEU A 59 -0.06 7.83 -5.30
N TYR A 60 -1.18 8.11 -5.97
CA TYR A 60 -2.30 8.89 -5.43
C TYR A 60 -2.91 8.26 -4.17
N PRO A 61 -3.33 6.98 -4.15
CA PRO A 61 -3.91 6.37 -2.95
C PRO A 61 -2.89 6.32 -1.80
N ARG A 62 -1.60 6.10 -2.08
CA ARG A 62 -0.54 6.15 -1.05
C ARG A 62 -0.32 7.56 -0.51
N LEU A 63 -0.41 8.61 -1.33
CA LEU A 63 -0.35 9.99 -0.87
C LEU A 63 -1.55 10.34 0.02
N MET A 64 -2.76 9.91 -0.36
CA MET A 64 -3.96 10.11 0.45
C MET A 64 -3.87 9.37 1.78
N ASP A 65 -3.38 8.13 1.76
CA ASP A 65 -3.10 7.37 2.99
C ASP A 65 -2.08 8.09 3.87
N LEU A 66 -1.04 8.72 3.31
CA LEU A 66 -0.05 9.46 4.10
C LEU A 66 -0.71 10.61 4.88
N VAL A 67 -1.58 11.38 4.21
CA VAL A 67 -2.32 12.49 4.83
C VAL A 67 -3.28 11.97 5.90
N GLN A 68 -4.02 10.89 5.63
CA GLN A 68 -4.95 10.30 6.58
C GLN A 68 -4.22 9.73 7.81
N LEU A 69 -3.09 9.04 7.61
CA LEU A 69 -2.23 8.54 8.68
C LEU A 69 -1.60 9.66 9.52
N ALA A 70 -1.24 10.79 8.90
CA ALA A 70 -0.74 11.97 9.59
C ALA A 70 -1.83 12.61 10.47
N ASN A 71 -3.07 12.62 10.00
CA ASN A 71 -4.25 13.09 10.73
C ASN A 71 -4.80 12.09 11.76
N GLY A 72 -4.19 10.89 11.87
CA GLY A 72 -4.65 9.87 12.81
C GLY A 72 -5.94 9.17 12.41
N HIS A 73 -6.36 9.27 11.14
CA HIS A 73 -7.48 8.51 10.61
C HIS A 73 -7.01 7.10 10.22
N TYR A 74 -7.55 6.09 10.90
CA TYR A 74 -7.24 4.68 10.67
C TYR A 74 -8.55 3.92 10.45
N ASN A 75 -8.51 2.90 9.59
CA ASN A 75 -9.61 1.94 9.49
C ASN A 75 -9.36 0.81 10.49
N LEU A 76 -10.35 0.55 11.35
CA LEU A 76 -10.29 -0.45 12.42
C LEU A 76 -11.11 -1.67 12.00
N THR A 77 -10.43 -2.79 11.77
CA THR A 77 -11.09 -4.06 11.44
C THR A 77 -10.83 -5.07 12.54
N GLU A 78 -11.89 -5.62 13.12
CA GLU A 78 -11.80 -6.75 14.05
C GLU A 78 -11.89 -8.06 13.28
N ALA A 79 -10.95 -8.97 13.52
CA ALA A 79 -10.96 -10.29 12.91
C ALA A 79 -10.23 -11.32 13.77
N VAL A 80 -10.68 -12.57 13.64
CA VAL A 80 -9.95 -13.74 14.16
C VAL A 80 -9.09 -14.26 13.02
N LEU A 81 -7.77 -14.29 13.23
CA LEU A 81 -6.81 -14.74 12.21
C LEU A 81 -6.65 -16.26 12.27
N THR A 82 -6.83 -16.93 11.14
CA THR A 82 -6.46 -18.34 10.98
C THR A 82 -5.12 -18.49 10.24
N PRO A 83 -4.40 -19.62 10.37
CA PRO A 83 -3.12 -19.83 9.68
C PRO A 83 -3.21 -19.70 8.15
N ASN A 84 -4.37 -20.02 7.57
CA ASN A 84 -4.61 -19.96 6.13
C ASN A 84 -4.79 -18.53 5.60
N ASP A 85 -5.07 -17.57 6.49
CA ASP A 85 -5.30 -16.17 6.13
C ASP A 85 -3.98 -15.41 5.91
N ILE A 86 -2.88 -15.92 6.45
CA ILE A 86 -1.56 -15.29 6.40
C ILE A 86 -0.81 -15.76 5.15
N LYS A 87 -0.62 -14.85 4.18
CA LYS A 87 0.03 -15.14 2.89
C LYS A 87 1.22 -14.21 2.68
N GLY A 88 2.36 -14.58 3.25
CA GLY A 88 3.65 -13.91 3.01
C GLY A 88 3.67 -12.43 3.41
N ASN A 89 3.30 -11.55 2.48
CA ASN A 89 3.27 -10.08 2.67
C ASN A 89 1.86 -9.49 2.81
N HIS A 90 0.82 -10.33 2.84
CA HIS A 90 -0.55 -9.88 3.06
C HIS A 90 -1.33 -10.90 3.90
N ILE A 91 -2.32 -10.39 4.63
CA ILE A 91 -3.36 -11.18 5.29
C ILE A 91 -4.69 -10.97 4.56
N VAL A 92 -5.48 -12.02 4.44
CA VAL A 92 -6.82 -11.97 3.84
C VAL A 92 -7.85 -12.09 4.93
N ILE A 93 -8.65 -11.05 5.14
CA ILE A 93 -9.71 -11.03 6.16
C ILE A 93 -11.00 -10.60 5.46
N ASN A 94 -12.05 -11.42 5.56
CA ASN A 94 -13.35 -11.16 4.90
C ASN A 94 -13.18 -10.79 3.42
N ASP A 95 -12.36 -11.58 2.69
CA ASP A 95 -11.98 -11.37 1.29
C ASP A 95 -11.21 -10.06 0.97
N THR A 96 -10.89 -9.26 2.00
CA THR A 96 -10.11 -8.03 1.88
C THR A 96 -8.64 -8.30 2.16
N ARG A 97 -7.76 -7.79 1.30
CA ARG A 97 -6.29 -7.96 1.43
C ARG A 97 -5.71 -6.81 2.23
N TYR A 98 -5.01 -7.12 3.31
CA TYR A 98 -4.27 -6.17 4.12
C TYR A 98 -2.77 -6.44 4.00
N TYR A 99 -2.00 -5.40 3.68
CA TYR A 99 -0.57 -5.54 3.43
C TYR A 99 0.24 -5.31 4.70
N HIS A 100 1.21 -6.18 4.95
CA HIS A 100 2.13 -6.06 6.08
C HIS A 100 3.58 -6.35 5.67
N SER A 101 4.51 -5.93 6.52
CA SER A 101 5.91 -6.32 6.37
C SER A 101 6.05 -7.83 6.59
N PRO A 102 6.72 -8.58 5.71
CA PRO A 102 7.01 -10.00 5.92
C PRO A 102 8.04 -10.22 7.04
N LEU A 103 8.78 -9.16 7.42
CA LEU A 103 9.74 -9.18 8.50
C LEU A 103 9.10 -8.59 9.76
N GLY A 104 9.05 -9.39 10.84
CA GLY A 104 8.77 -8.91 12.20
C GLY A 104 7.31 -8.97 12.66
N TYR A 105 6.46 -9.80 12.05
CA TYR A 105 5.11 -10.08 12.55
C TYR A 105 4.96 -11.55 12.95
N ASP A 106 4.94 -11.81 14.26
CA ASP A 106 4.32 -13.00 14.81
C ASP A 106 2.85 -12.68 15.04
N TRP A 107 2.00 -13.10 14.11
CA TRP A 107 0.55 -12.92 14.23
C TRP A 107 0.03 -13.85 15.32
N PRO A 108 -0.68 -13.34 16.36
CA PRO A 108 -1.29 -14.22 17.34
C PRO A 108 -2.50 -14.91 16.68
N ILE A 109 -2.33 -16.19 16.37
CA ILE A 109 -3.32 -17.01 15.69
C ILE A 109 -4.38 -17.44 16.71
N GLY A 110 -5.66 -17.35 16.35
CA GLY A 110 -6.77 -17.80 17.20
C GLY A 110 -7.33 -16.77 18.18
N ASP A 111 -6.62 -15.65 18.40
CA ASP A 111 -7.12 -14.54 19.22
C ASP A 111 -7.91 -13.52 18.40
N LYS A 112 -8.85 -12.82 19.05
CA LYS A 112 -9.57 -11.69 18.44
C LYS A 112 -8.61 -10.50 18.32
N LEU A 113 -8.33 -10.09 17.09
CA LEU A 113 -7.40 -9.01 16.80
C LEU A 113 -8.11 -7.80 16.24
N GLN A 114 -7.73 -6.62 16.73
CA GLN A 114 -8.12 -5.35 16.15
C GLN A 114 -6.96 -4.83 15.30
N ILE A 115 -7.17 -4.73 13.98
CA ILE A 115 -6.17 -4.32 13.00
C ILE A 115 -6.46 -2.89 12.57
N MET A 116 -5.49 -2.01 12.82
CA MET A 116 -5.49 -0.63 12.34
C MET A 116 -4.81 -0.59 10.98
N SER A 117 -5.55 -0.21 9.94
CA SER A 117 -5.08 -0.19 8.56
C SER A 117 -5.25 1.18 7.89
N SER A 118 -4.49 1.43 6.82
CA SER A 118 -4.66 2.62 6.00
C SER A 118 -5.93 2.53 5.14
N PRO A 119 -6.72 3.60 4.96
CA PRO A 119 -8.06 3.46 4.39
C PRO A 119 -8.12 3.14 2.90
N ASN A 120 -7.13 3.56 2.09
CA ASN A 120 -7.16 3.33 0.64
C ASN A 120 -6.37 2.06 0.24
N MET A 121 -5.18 1.87 0.82
CA MET A 121 -4.29 0.76 0.45
C MET A 121 -4.30 -0.41 1.45
N ASN A 122 -5.05 -0.32 2.56
CA ASN A 122 -5.15 -1.36 3.59
C ASN A 122 -3.79 -1.80 4.17
N TYR A 123 -2.83 -0.87 4.34
CA TYR A 123 -1.56 -1.18 5.00
C TYR A 123 -1.76 -1.32 6.50
N VAL A 124 -1.34 -2.45 7.08
CA VAL A 124 -1.41 -2.66 8.53
C VAL A 124 -0.40 -1.76 9.25
N ILE A 125 -0.90 -0.86 10.09
CA ILE A 125 -0.09 0.10 10.85
C ILE A 125 0.24 -0.46 12.24
N ARG A 126 -0.80 -1.00 12.91
CA ARG A 126 -0.76 -1.58 14.25
C ARG A 126 -1.86 -2.65 14.36
N PHE A 127 -1.64 -3.64 15.21
CA PHE A 127 -2.68 -4.56 15.65
C PHE A 127 -2.67 -4.59 17.17
N THR A 128 -3.80 -4.95 17.78
CA THR A 128 -3.93 -5.12 19.23
C THR A 128 -4.75 -6.37 19.47
N ALA A 129 -4.23 -7.30 20.27
CA ALA A 129 -4.98 -8.46 20.71
C ALA A 129 -6.04 -7.96 21.71
N VAL A 130 -7.30 -8.17 21.38
CA VAL A 130 -8.40 -7.92 22.31
C VAL A 130 -8.49 -9.16 23.18
N LYS A 131 -7.84 -9.11 24.36
CA LYS A 131 -8.17 -10.07 25.41
C LYS A 131 -9.61 -9.76 25.84
N GLU A 132 -10.54 -10.65 25.53
CA GLU A 132 -11.81 -10.68 26.25
C GLU A 132 -11.46 -10.80 27.73
N ALA A 133 -11.87 -9.83 28.54
CA ALA A 133 -11.77 -9.92 29.98
C ALA A 133 -12.62 -11.13 30.40
N SER A 134 -11.95 -12.21 30.81
CA SER A 134 -12.64 -13.34 31.44
C SER A 134 -13.44 -12.80 32.64
N PRO A 135 -14.70 -13.23 32.82
CA PRO A 135 -15.54 -12.80 33.94
C PRO A 135 -15.03 -13.21 35.33
N ASP A 136 -13.87 -13.88 35.44
CA ASP A 136 -13.28 -14.35 36.70
C ASP A 136 -12.47 -13.29 37.47
N ASP A 137 -12.09 -12.16 36.88
CA ASP A 137 -11.37 -11.08 37.59
C ASP A 137 -12.31 -10.13 38.37
N ALA A 138 -13.62 -10.37 38.36
CA ALA A 138 -14.60 -9.58 39.11
C ALA A 138 -14.81 -10.06 40.57
N ASN A 139 -14.12 -11.11 41.01
CA ASN A 139 -14.38 -11.78 42.29
C ASN A 139 -13.18 -11.86 43.25
N HIS A 140 -12.33 -10.83 43.29
CA HIS A 140 -11.40 -10.66 44.40
C HIS A 140 -11.61 -9.30 45.11
N PRO A 141 -12.45 -9.27 46.17
CA PRO A 141 -12.43 -8.20 47.18
C PRO A 141 -11.16 -8.23 48.04
#